data_AF-A0A223PCA8-F1
#
_entry.id   AF-A0A223PCA8-F1
#
_cell.length_a   1.000
_cell.length_b   1.000
_cell.length_c   1.000
_cell.angle_alpha   90.00
_cell.angle_beta   90.00
_cell.angle_gamma   90.00
#
_symmetry.space_group_name_H-M   'P 1'
#
loop_
_entity.id
_entity.type
_entity.pdbx_description
1 polymer ?
#
loop_
_entity_poly.entity_id
_entity_poly.type
_entity_poly.pdbx_seq_one_letter_code
_entity_poly.pdbx_strand_id
1 'polypeptide(L)'
;MSETKKYRLVTRSDFDGLVCAVLLKHLNMIDEILFVHPKDMQDGKIAISDNDITTNLPFVPGVHIAFDHHLSETIRNTGERKNHVIHPDAPSAARVVYDYYGGEKVFPASWGDMMAAVDKGDAARFNEQEVLNPEGWDLLNFLMDARTGLGRFRDFRISNYNLMMDLIELCKTHTIEQIMASPDVKERKDLYFEHAEKCKDQIRRCATVHKNLVVLDLRNEEVIFAGNRFIIYALFPQTNISIHVLWGLKNQNTVFATGKSILNRTSKTNIGALMLEYGGGGHENAGTCQVENDKAEEVLKVLISRINADG
;
A
#
# COMPACT_ATOMS: atom_id res chain seq x y z
N MET A 1 21.56 21.00 27.60
CA MET A 1 20.52 20.99 26.56
C MET A 1 19.52 19.95 27.00
N SER A 2 18.26 20.32 27.26
CA SER A 2 17.25 19.31 27.62
C SER A 2 17.08 18.38 26.43
N GLU A 3 17.23 17.06 26.62
CA GLU A 3 16.91 16.09 25.59
C GLU A 3 15.43 16.28 25.20
N THR A 4 15.19 16.64 23.94
CA THR A 4 13.84 16.68 23.39
C THR A 4 13.27 15.26 23.45
N LYS A 5 12.09 15.10 24.06
CA LYS A 5 11.41 13.79 24.13
C LYS A 5 11.28 13.21 22.71
N LYS A 6 11.67 11.95 22.56
CA LYS A 6 11.49 11.16 21.34
C LYS A 6 10.30 10.22 21.48
N TYR A 7 9.74 9.84 20.34
CA TYR A 7 8.55 9.02 20.22
C TYR A 7 8.82 7.77 19.40
N ARG A 8 7.97 6.76 19.54
CA ARG A 8 7.90 5.63 18.62
C ARG A 8 6.99 5.99 17.45
N LEU A 9 7.45 5.78 16.21
CA LEU A 9 6.61 5.87 15.02
C LEU A 9 5.90 4.53 14.80
N VAL A 10 4.58 4.54 14.68
CA VAL A 10 3.79 3.40 14.23
C VAL A 10 3.19 3.72 12.87
N THR A 11 3.55 2.95 11.84
CA THR A 11 3.17 3.24 10.44
C THR A 11 3.03 1.96 9.62
N ARG A 12 2.66 2.08 8.34
CA ARG A 12 2.61 0.96 7.40
C ARG A 12 4.00 0.67 6.82
N SER A 13 4.25 -0.60 6.48
CA SER A 13 5.47 -0.99 5.75
C SER A 13 5.28 -0.77 4.24
N ASP A 14 5.11 0.49 3.83
CA ASP A 14 5.03 0.91 2.43
C ASP A 14 5.81 2.22 2.21
N PHE A 15 5.76 2.74 0.98
CA PHE A 15 6.55 3.92 0.62
C PHE A 15 6.13 5.18 1.38
N ASP A 16 4.84 5.33 1.71
CA ASP A 16 4.36 6.46 2.51
C ASP A 16 4.88 6.38 3.96
N GLY A 17 4.81 5.19 4.57
CA GLY A 17 5.41 4.97 5.89
C GLY A 17 6.93 5.17 5.92
N LEU A 18 7.65 4.78 4.85
CA LEU A 18 9.08 5.06 4.68
C LEU A 18 9.36 6.56 4.71
N VAL A 19 8.66 7.35 3.88
CA VAL A 19 8.90 8.79 3.80
C VAL A 19 8.49 9.49 5.11
N CYS A 20 7.38 9.09 5.74
CA CYS A 20 7.01 9.57 7.08
C CYS A 20 8.15 9.38 8.10
N ALA A 21 8.79 8.20 8.10
CA ALA A 21 9.92 7.93 8.98
C ALA A 21 11.14 8.80 8.66
N VAL A 22 11.45 9.04 7.38
CA VAL A 22 12.53 9.94 6.95
C VAL A 22 12.31 11.36 7.47
N LEU A 23 11.10 11.89 7.30
CA LEU A 23 10.73 13.25 7.75
C LEU A 23 10.85 13.38 9.28
N LEU A 24 10.23 12.46 10.03
CA LEU A 24 10.22 12.52 11.50
C LEU A 24 11.60 12.28 12.12
N LYS A 25 12.42 11.44 11.49
CA LYS A 25 13.81 11.20 11.92
C LYS A 25 14.70 12.42 11.68
N HIS A 26 14.47 13.16 10.59
CA HIS A 26 15.16 14.43 10.32
C HIS A 26 14.86 15.50 11.35
N LEU A 27 13.61 15.57 11.83
CA LEU A 27 13.22 16.43 12.94
C LEU A 27 13.74 15.95 14.31
N ASN A 28 14.47 14.82 14.36
CA ASN A 28 14.95 14.17 15.58
C ASN A 28 13.81 13.85 16.58
N MET A 29 12.62 13.54 16.07
CA MET A 29 11.42 13.30 16.88
C MET A 29 11.22 11.83 17.25
N ILE A 30 11.85 10.91 16.53
CA ILE A 30 11.64 9.47 16.70
C ILE A 30 12.96 8.72 16.93
N ASP A 31 12.88 7.64 17.70
CA ASP A 31 13.99 6.70 17.96
C ASP A 31 13.60 5.23 17.77
N GLU A 32 12.30 4.91 17.78
CA GLU A 32 11.76 3.58 17.49
C GLU A 32 10.75 3.65 16.33
N ILE A 33 10.68 2.58 15.54
CA ILE A 33 9.71 2.44 14.43
C ILE A 33 9.08 1.06 14.50
N LEU A 34 7.76 1.00 14.41
CA LEU A 34 6.99 -0.22 14.34
C LEU A 34 6.11 -0.19 13.08
N PHE A 35 6.32 -1.16 12.19
CA PHE A 35 5.46 -1.33 11.02
C PHE A 35 4.30 -2.28 11.31
N VAL A 36 3.08 -1.84 11.01
CA VAL A 36 1.85 -2.61 11.28
C VAL A 36 0.89 -2.57 10.11
N HIS A 37 -0.06 -3.51 10.08
CA HIS A 37 -1.16 -3.52 9.13
C HIS A 37 -2.36 -2.72 9.68
N PRO A 38 -3.09 -1.93 8.86
CA PRO A 38 -4.26 -1.15 9.32
C PRO A 38 -5.31 -1.97 10.06
N LYS A 39 -5.52 -3.22 9.63
CA LYS A 39 -6.45 -4.15 10.30
C LYS A 39 -6.04 -4.44 11.74
N ASP A 40 -4.75 -4.59 12.04
CA ASP A 40 -4.30 -4.91 13.41
C ASP A 40 -4.48 -3.71 14.34
N MET A 41 -4.40 -2.49 13.81
CA MET A 41 -4.80 -1.27 14.52
C MET A 41 -6.30 -1.26 14.82
N GLN A 42 -7.15 -1.55 13.81
CA GLN A 42 -8.61 -1.58 13.96
C GLN A 42 -9.08 -2.69 14.91
N ASP A 43 -8.42 -3.85 14.89
CA ASP A 43 -8.71 -4.98 15.77
C ASP A 43 -8.15 -4.76 17.20
N GLY A 44 -7.47 -3.63 17.47
CA GLY A 44 -6.93 -3.31 18.80
C GLY A 44 -5.75 -4.20 19.23
N LYS A 45 -5.05 -4.82 18.28
CA LYS A 45 -3.91 -5.73 18.56
C LYS A 45 -2.59 -4.99 18.80
N ILE A 46 -2.50 -3.74 18.36
CA ILE A 46 -1.32 -2.90 18.52
C ILE A 46 -1.50 -2.01 19.75
N ALA A 47 -0.60 -2.12 20.73
CA ALA A 47 -0.61 -1.27 21.90
C ALA A 47 -0.11 0.14 21.54
N ILE A 48 -0.97 1.14 21.74
CA ILE A 48 -0.71 2.56 21.47
C ILE A 48 -0.80 3.37 22.77
N SER A 49 0.04 4.38 22.89
CA SER A 49 0.23 5.24 24.06
C SER A 49 0.55 6.69 23.66
N ASP A 50 0.69 7.56 24.65
CA ASP A 50 1.09 8.96 24.47
C ASP A 50 2.59 9.13 24.13
N ASN A 51 3.30 8.01 23.94
CA ASN A 51 4.65 7.96 23.39
C ASN A 51 4.69 7.63 21.89
N ASP A 52 3.52 7.48 21.25
CA ASP A 52 3.41 7.05 19.85
C ASP A 52 3.00 8.18 18.91
N ILE A 53 3.68 8.27 17.77
CA ILE A 53 3.24 9.01 16.59
C ILE A 53 2.69 7.98 15.58
N THR A 54 1.48 8.15 15.08
CA THR A 54 0.94 7.29 14.01
C THR A 54 0.86 8.03 12.69
N THR A 55 1.17 7.34 11.58
CA THR A 55 1.01 7.90 10.22
C THR A 55 0.36 6.87 9.30
N ASN A 56 -0.59 7.29 8.45
CA ASN A 56 -1.28 6.42 7.49
C ASN A 56 -1.90 5.17 8.16
N LEU A 57 -2.54 5.35 9.30
CA LEU A 57 -3.15 4.28 10.08
C LEU A 57 -4.43 4.75 10.76
N PRO A 58 -5.42 3.85 10.91
CA PRO A 58 -6.66 4.16 11.61
C PRO A 58 -6.41 4.80 12.99
N PHE A 59 -7.16 5.85 13.30
CA PHE A 59 -6.95 6.62 14.52
C PHE A 59 -7.20 5.78 15.78
N VAL A 60 -6.31 5.92 16.78
CA VAL A 60 -6.44 5.27 18.09
C VAL A 60 -6.37 6.32 19.21
N PRO A 61 -7.36 6.38 20.12
CA PRO A 61 -7.31 7.27 21.28
C PRO A 61 -6.08 7.03 22.16
N GLY A 62 -5.49 8.10 22.69
CA GLY A 62 -4.31 8.03 23.56
C GLY A 62 -2.97 8.20 22.85
N VAL A 63 -2.95 8.15 21.51
CA VAL A 63 -1.77 8.49 20.68
C VAL A 63 -1.29 9.92 20.92
N HIS A 64 0.02 10.17 20.86
CA HIS A 64 0.57 11.53 20.98
C HIS A 64 0.03 12.44 19.87
N ILE A 65 0.20 12.00 18.62
CA ILE A 65 -0.33 12.65 17.42
C ILE A 65 -0.48 11.63 16.29
N ALA A 66 -1.57 11.74 15.53
CA ALA A 66 -1.87 10.90 14.38
C ALA A 66 -1.96 11.77 13.11
N PHE A 67 -1.24 11.36 12.06
CA PHE A 67 -1.28 11.97 10.75
C PHE A 67 -2.00 11.06 9.76
N ASP A 68 -3.07 11.55 9.15
CA ASP A 68 -3.88 10.78 8.20
C ASP A 68 -4.40 11.66 7.05
N HIS A 69 -4.84 11.03 5.97
CA HIS A 69 -5.40 11.68 4.78
C HIS A 69 -6.58 10.88 4.17
N HIS A 70 -7.03 9.81 4.82
CA HIS A 70 -8.16 9.02 4.36
C HIS A 70 -9.47 9.67 4.79
N LEU A 71 -10.33 9.99 3.81
CA LEU A 71 -11.67 10.49 4.08
C LEU A 71 -12.49 9.55 4.99
N SER A 72 -12.27 8.22 4.92
CA SER A 72 -12.96 7.27 5.79
C SER A 72 -12.72 7.53 7.28
N GLU A 73 -11.56 8.07 7.67
CA GLU A 73 -11.23 8.34 9.07
C GLU A 73 -11.92 9.61 9.60
N THR A 74 -12.30 10.56 8.74
CA THR A 74 -13.13 11.71 9.15
C THR A 74 -14.57 11.28 9.44
N ILE A 75 -15.06 10.27 8.73
CA ILE A 75 -16.39 9.68 8.93
C ILE A 75 -16.40 8.78 10.17
N ARG A 76 -15.39 7.92 10.34
CA ARG A 76 -15.26 7.00 11.48
C ARG A 76 -15.09 7.74 12.80
N ASN A 77 -14.31 8.83 12.80
CA ASN A 77 -13.94 9.56 14.00
C ASN A 77 -14.64 10.93 14.06
N THR A 78 -15.87 10.98 14.54
CA THR A 78 -16.63 12.25 14.66
C THR A 78 -16.09 13.14 15.78
N GLY A 79 -16.12 14.46 15.60
CA GLY A 79 -15.70 15.46 16.58
C GLY A 79 -14.25 15.93 16.42
N GLU A 80 -13.97 17.15 16.90
CA GLU A 80 -12.63 17.74 16.81
C GLU A 80 -11.66 17.05 17.77
N ARG A 81 -10.47 16.68 17.28
CA ARG A 81 -9.40 16.07 18.07
C ARG A 81 -8.09 16.76 17.73
N LYS A 82 -7.51 17.47 18.71
CA LYS A 82 -6.28 18.25 18.50
C LYS A 82 -5.07 17.42 18.09
N ASN A 83 -5.05 16.14 18.48
CA ASN A 83 -3.97 15.20 18.16
C ASN A 83 -4.27 14.33 16.92
N HIS A 84 -5.33 14.62 16.16
CA HIS A 84 -5.63 13.95 14.89
C HIS A 84 -5.49 14.97 13.75
N VAL A 85 -4.31 15.03 13.16
CA VAL A 85 -4.00 15.89 12.02
C VAL A 85 -4.39 15.14 10.75
N ILE A 86 -5.57 15.48 10.23
CA ILE A 86 -6.13 14.82 9.05
C ILE A 86 -6.41 15.82 7.93
N HIS A 87 -5.87 15.54 6.75
CA HIS A 87 -6.09 16.34 5.54
C HIS A 87 -6.57 15.42 4.41
N PRO A 88 -7.90 15.24 4.21
CA PRO A 88 -8.45 14.29 3.25
C PRO A 88 -8.07 14.53 1.78
N ASP A 89 -7.72 15.77 1.45
CA ASP A 89 -7.30 16.16 0.11
C ASP A 89 -5.79 15.97 -0.12
N ALA A 90 -5.03 15.64 0.93
CA ALA A 90 -3.61 15.36 0.81
C ALA A 90 -3.40 14.01 0.10
N PRO A 91 -2.45 13.94 -0.84
CA PRO A 91 -2.20 12.72 -1.63
C PRO A 91 -1.49 11.59 -0.86
N SER A 92 -0.93 11.86 0.32
CA SER A 92 -0.21 10.90 1.17
C SER A 92 -0.18 11.40 2.62
N ALA A 93 0.04 10.52 3.62
CA ALA A 93 0.28 10.96 4.99
C ALA A 93 1.64 11.65 5.16
N ALA A 94 2.65 11.28 4.36
CA ALA A 94 3.92 11.97 4.30
C ALA A 94 3.75 13.45 3.92
N ARG A 95 2.83 13.77 3.00
CA ARG A 95 2.49 15.17 2.69
C ARG A 95 1.89 15.90 3.89
N VAL A 96 1.00 15.25 4.64
CA VAL A 96 0.42 15.81 5.88
C VAL A 96 1.52 16.12 6.89
N VAL A 97 2.45 15.20 7.13
CA VAL A 97 3.61 15.41 8.00
C VAL A 97 4.48 16.56 7.49
N TYR A 98 4.80 16.56 6.20
CA TYR A 98 5.63 17.57 5.55
C TYR A 98 5.05 18.97 5.72
N ASP A 99 3.78 19.16 5.40
CA ASP A 99 3.10 20.46 5.46
C ASP A 99 2.92 20.92 6.92
N TYR A 100 2.54 20.00 7.83
CA TYR A 100 2.33 20.30 9.26
C TYR A 100 3.59 20.86 9.93
N TYR A 101 4.76 20.32 9.61
CA TYR A 101 6.03 20.78 10.18
C TYR A 101 6.70 21.93 9.41
N GLY A 102 6.03 22.53 8.42
CA GLY A 102 6.50 23.77 7.77
C GLY A 102 7.12 23.59 6.39
N GLY A 103 7.01 22.40 5.81
CA GLY A 103 7.36 22.11 4.42
C GLY A 103 8.78 22.52 4.04
N GLU A 104 8.93 23.22 2.90
CA GLU A 104 10.23 23.65 2.36
C GLU A 104 11.05 24.53 3.30
N LYS A 105 10.43 25.14 4.33
CA LYS A 105 11.16 25.94 5.34
C LYS A 105 11.93 25.07 6.33
N VAL A 106 11.56 23.80 6.45
CA VAL A 106 12.10 22.86 7.44
C VAL A 106 12.81 21.68 6.77
N PHE A 107 12.26 21.16 5.67
CA PHE A 107 12.82 20.01 4.98
C PHE A 107 13.72 20.42 3.81
N PRO A 108 14.79 19.66 3.51
CA PRO A 108 15.70 19.98 2.40
C PRO A 108 14.99 20.05 1.05
N ALA A 109 15.33 21.06 0.24
CA ALA A 109 14.82 21.18 -1.12
C ALA A 109 15.15 19.96 -2.00
N SER A 110 16.26 19.26 -1.71
CA SER A 110 16.66 18.03 -2.39
C SER A 110 15.69 16.85 -2.20
N TRP A 111 14.71 16.96 -1.29
CA TRP A 111 13.68 15.94 -1.07
C TRP A 111 12.44 16.14 -1.93
N GLY A 112 12.42 17.16 -2.80
CA GLY A 112 11.29 17.44 -3.69
C GLY A 112 10.85 16.23 -4.51
N ASP A 113 11.80 15.51 -5.13
CA ASP A 113 11.49 14.34 -5.96
C ASP A 113 10.93 13.16 -5.15
N MET A 114 11.47 12.93 -3.94
CA MET A 114 10.95 11.91 -3.02
C MET A 114 9.51 12.24 -2.59
N MET A 115 9.25 13.52 -2.25
CA MET A 115 7.92 13.99 -1.86
C MET A 115 6.93 13.92 -3.03
N ALA A 116 7.34 14.25 -4.24
CA ALA A 116 6.51 14.10 -5.44
C ALA A 116 6.19 12.62 -5.71
N ALA A 117 7.16 11.72 -5.53
CA ALA A 117 6.98 10.31 -5.76
C ALA A 117 6.06 9.64 -4.73
N VAL A 118 6.15 9.98 -3.44
CA VAL A 118 5.23 9.41 -2.43
C VAL A 118 3.79 9.86 -2.67
N ASP A 119 3.61 11.13 -3.05
CA ASP A 119 2.30 11.68 -3.42
C ASP A 119 1.72 11.03 -4.68
N LYS A 120 2.57 10.65 -5.62
CA LYS A 120 2.15 9.90 -6.80
C LYS A 120 1.78 8.46 -6.43
N GLY A 121 2.60 7.84 -5.59
CA GLY A 121 2.49 6.45 -5.18
C GLY A 121 1.22 6.14 -4.42
N ASP A 122 0.94 6.92 -3.38
CA ASP A 122 -0.17 6.64 -2.49
C ASP A 122 -1.53 7.04 -3.12
N ALA A 123 -1.56 8.13 -3.89
CA ALA A 123 -2.69 8.50 -4.75
C ALA A 123 -2.85 7.59 -6.00
N ALA A 124 -1.93 6.65 -6.21
CA ALA A 124 -1.90 5.72 -7.32
C ALA A 124 -1.99 6.40 -8.70
N ARG A 125 -1.26 7.50 -8.91
CA ARG A 125 -1.25 8.31 -10.14
C ARG A 125 -0.15 7.88 -11.10
N PHE A 126 -0.16 6.60 -11.46
CA PHE A 126 0.74 6.05 -12.48
C PHE A 126 0.07 5.97 -13.83
N ASN A 127 0.83 6.20 -14.89
CA ASN A 127 0.43 5.87 -16.25
C ASN A 127 0.83 4.41 -16.61
N GLU A 128 0.39 3.94 -17.77
CA GLU A 128 0.63 2.56 -18.21
C GLU A 128 2.12 2.21 -18.33
N GLN A 129 2.94 3.13 -18.86
CA GLN A 129 4.38 2.90 -19.02
C GLN A 129 5.08 2.78 -17.67
N GLU A 130 4.71 3.63 -16.71
CA GLU A 130 5.24 3.60 -15.34
C GLU A 130 4.83 2.33 -14.59
N VAL A 131 3.65 1.79 -14.90
CA VAL A 131 3.21 0.49 -14.35
C VAL A 131 3.99 -0.68 -14.97
N LEU A 132 4.19 -0.69 -16.29
CA LEU A 132 4.80 -1.82 -16.99
C LEU A 132 6.33 -1.83 -16.91
N ASN A 133 6.94 -0.65 -16.86
CA ASN A 133 8.39 -0.43 -16.87
C ASN A 133 8.78 0.64 -15.83
N PRO A 134 8.53 0.40 -14.54
CA PRO A 134 8.85 1.35 -13.49
C PRO A 134 10.36 1.55 -13.34
N GLU A 135 10.75 2.79 -13.07
CA GLU A 135 12.13 3.17 -12.79
C GLU A 135 12.19 4.09 -11.57
N GLY A 136 13.39 4.29 -11.03
CA GLY A 136 13.65 5.21 -9.93
C GLY A 136 12.68 5.04 -8.76
N TRP A 137 12.03 6.13 -8.36
CA TRP A 137 11.13 6.15 -7.21
C TRP A 137 9.86 5.35 -7.41
N ASP A 138 9.33 5.28 -8.64
CA ASP A 138 8.15 4.48 -8.95
C ASP A 138 8.45 3.00 -8.73
N LEU A 139 9.64 2.54 -9.17
CA LEU A 139 10.11 1.19 -8.91
C LEU A 139 10.33 0.96 -7.42
N LEU A 140 11.00 1.86 -6.71
CA LEU A 140 11.21 1.71 -5.27
C LEU A 140 9.89 1.57 -4.52
N ASN A 141 8.88 2.38 -4.87
CA ASN A 141 7.54 2.27 -4.31
C ASN A 141 6.96 0.85 -4.54
N PHE A 142 7.02 0.34 -5.77
CA PHE A 142 6.55 -1.02 -6.05
C PHE A 142 7.35 -2.11 -5.35
N LEU A 143 8.66 -1.95 -5.15
CA LEU A 143 9.46 -2.91 -4.40
C LEU A 143 9.06 -2.94 -2.91
N MET A 144 8.66 -1.80 -2.34
CA MET A 144 8.23 -1.69 -0.94
C MET A 144 6.78 -2.14 -0.73
N ASP A 145 5.95 -2.13 -1.76
CA ASP A 145 4.57 -2.61 -1.66
C ASP A 145 4.53 -4.12 -1.43
N ALA A 146 4.10 -4.54 -0.23
CA ALA A 146 3.94 -5.96 0.11
C ALA A 146 3.03 -6.71 -0.88
N ARG A 147 2.11 -6.01 -1.57
CA ARG A 147 1.20 -6.58 -2.59
C ARG A 147 1.93 -6.96 -3.88
N THR A 148 3.11 -6.38 -4.15
CA THR A 148 3.99 -6.82 -5.24
C THR A 148 4.44 -8.27 -5.06
N GLY A 149 4.49 -8.73 -3.80
CA GLY A 149 4.67 -10.14 -3.50
C GLY A 149 6.12 -10.63 -3.48
N LEU A 150 7.10 -9.73 -3.47
CA LEU A 150 8.52 -10.10 -3.37
C LEU A 150 8.82 -10.91 -2.11
N GLY A 151 8.14 -10.63 -0.99
CA GLY A 151 8.31 -11.38 0.26
C GLY A 151 7.89 -12.86 0.21
N ARG A 152 7.26 -13.33 -0.89
CA ARG A 152 6.99 -14.75 -1.11
C ARG A 152 8.28 -15.54 -1.38
N PHE A 153 9.31 -14.85 -1.85
CA PHE A 153 10.61 -15.41 -2.22
C PHE A 153 11.58 -15.13 -1.07
N ARG A 154 12.23 -16.18 -0.55
CA ARG A 154 12.91 -16.16 0.77
C ARG A 154 14.42 -15.96 0.69
N ASP A 155 14.94 -15.59 -0.46
CA ASP A 155 16.38 -15.62 -0.74
C ASP A 155 17.03 -14.22 -0.74
N PHE A 156 16.49 -13.28 0.06
CA PHE A 156 17.09 -11.96 0.25
C PHE A 156 18.08 -11.96 1.41
N ARG A 157 19.17 -11.18 1.28
CA ARG A 157 20.22 -11.09 2.31
C ARG A 157 19.71 -10.54 3.63
N ILE A 158 18.79 -9.58 3.56
CA ILE A 158 18.16 -8.95 4.72
C ILE A 158 16.64 -9.03 4.64
N SER A 159 15.97 -8.97 5.80
CA SER A 159 14.52 -8.90 5.86
C SER A 159 13.99 -7.58 5.30
N ASN A 160 12.72 -7.53 4.88
CA ASN A 160 12.10 -6.27 4.46
C ASN A 160 12.08 -5.23 5.59
N TYR A 161 11.99 -5.66 6.85
CA TYR A 161 12.08 -4.75 8.00
C TYR A 161 13.44 -4.05 8.06
N ASN A 162 14.54 -4.82 7.94
CA ASN A 162 15.88 -4.26 7.95
C ASN A 162 16.13 -3.38 6.73
N LEU A 163 15.63 -3.79 5.56
CA LEU A 163 15.70 -2.94 4.36
C LEU A 163 14.99 -1.61 4.57
N MET A 164 13.81 -1.59 5.19
CA MET A 164 13.11 -0.34 5.50
C MET A 164 13.94 0.55 6.44
N MET A 165 14.61 -0.03 7.45
CA MET A 165 15.51 0.72 8.33
C MET A 165 16.69 1.33 7.57
N ASP A 166 17.31 0.57 6.67
CA ASP A 166 18.42 1.04 5.84
C ASP A 166 17.95 2.13 4.86
N LEU A 167 16.79 1.95 4.22
CA LEU A 167 16.22 2.93 3.29
C LEU A 167 15.92 4.27 3.97
N ILE A 168 15.49 4.28 5.23
CA ILE A 168 15.27 5.53 5.97
C ILE A 168 16.57 6.36 6.04
N GLU A 169 17.72 5.70 6.23
CA GLU A 169 19.01 6.39 6.25
C GLU A 169 19.48 6.78 4.85
N LEU A 170 19.29 5.90 3.87
CA LEU A 170 19.67 6.17 2.48
C LEU A 170 18.89 7.36 1.90
N CYS A 171 17.56 7.39 2.07
CA CYS A 171 16.70 8.49 1.58
C CYS A 171 17.08 9.87 2.12
N LYS A 172 17.75 9.95 3.29
CA LYS A 172 18.19 11.23 3.85
C LYS A 172 19.37 11.85 3.08
N THR A 173 20.16 11.03 2.40
CA THR A 173 21.53 11.40 1.98
C THR A 173 21.90 10.99 0.55
N HIS A 174 21.17 10.04 -0.03
CA HIS A 174 21.47 9.46 -1.34
C HIS A 174 20.42 9.88 -2.37
N THR A 175 20.85 9.97 -3.63
CA THR A 175 19.92 10.10 -4.76
C THR A 175 19.21 8.78 -5.01
N ILE A 176 18.14 8.81 -5.80
CA ILE A 176 17.41 7.59 -6.15
C ILE A 176 18.28 6.60 -6.92
N GLU A 177 19.18 7.05 -7.80
CA GLU A 177 20.11 6.19 -8.53
C GLU A 177 21.03 5.43 -7.59
N GLN A 178 21.52 6.11 -6.55
CA GLN A 178 22.38 5.51 -5.52
C GLN A 178 21.60 4.52 -4.65
N ILE A 179 20.36 4.85 -4.26
CA ILE A 179 19.48 3.94 -3.51
C ILE A 179 19.23 2.67 -4.33
N MET A 180 18.86 2.82 -5.61
CA MET A 180 18.59 1.70 -6.51
C MET A 180 19.84 0.85 -6.83
N ALA A 181 21.03 1.42 -6.65
CA ALA A 181 22.31 0.71 -6.78
C ALA A 181 22.77 0.02 -5.49
N SER A 182 22.13 0.29 -4.35
CA SER A 182 22.48 -0.38 -3.08
C SER A 182 22.24 -1.90 -3.19
N PRO A 183 23.08 -2.75 -2.57
CA PRO A 183 23.01 -4.20 -2.78
C PRO A 183 21.64 -4.82 -2.51
N ASP A 184 21.00 -4.46 -1.39
CA ASP A 184 19.73 -5.06 -0.95
C ASP A 184 18.51 -4.56 -1.74
N VAL A 185 18.58 -3.35 -2.31
CA VAL A 185 17.57 -2.85 -3.25
C VAL A 185 17.79 -3.48 -4.62
N LYS A 186 19.06 -3.59 -5.06
CA LYS A 186 19.42 -4.18 -6.34
C LYS A 186 18.99 -5.65 -6.45
N GLU A 187 19.21 -6.48 -5.42
CA GLU A 187 18.75 -7.88 -5.45
C GLU A 187 17.21 -8.00 -5.62
N ARG A 188 16.45 -7.10 -4.99
CA ARG A 188 14.98 -7.04 -5.12
C ARG A 188 14.54 -6.55 -6.48
N LYS A 189 15.23 -5.53 -7.00
CA LYS A 189 15.03 -5.03 -8.36
C LYS A 189 15.28 -6.14 -9.38
N ASP A 190 16.39 -6.87 -9.25
CA ASP A 190 16.76 -7.93 -10.20
C ASP A 190 15.69 -9.04 -10.20
N LEU A 191 15.25 -9.50 -9.02
CA LEU A 191 14.17 -10.50 -8.92
C LEU A 191 12.84 -9.98 -9.48
N TYR A 192 12.49 -8.72 -9.20
CA TYR A 192 11.28 -8.09 -9.73
C TYR A 192 11.26 -8.15 -11.26
N PHE A 193 12.37 -7.81 -11.91
CA PHE A 193 12.46 -7.86 -13.37
C PHE A 193 12.57 -9.28 -13.93
N GLU A 194 13.20 -10.22 -13.20
CA GLU A 194 13.18 -11.64 -13.57
C GLU A 194 11.74 -12.21 -13.59
N HIS A 195 10.88 -11.71 -12.71
CA HIS A 195 9.47 -12.10 -12.64
C HIS A 195 8.56 -11.33 -13.60
N ALA A 196 8.98 -10.21 -14.18
CA ALA A 196 8.10 -9.30 -14.89
C ALA A 196 7.34 -9.98 -16.05
N GLU A 197 8.02 -10.68 -16.95
CA GLU A 197 7.35 -11.37 -18.07
C GLU A 197 6.58 -12.62 -17.60
N LYS A 198 7.13 -13.37 -16.63
CA LYS A 198 6.45 -14.55 -16.04
C LYS A 198 5.12 -14.15 -15.39
N CYS A 199 5.10 -13.00 -14.70
CA CYS A 199 3.91 -12.41 -14.08
C CYS A 199 2.90 -11.98 -15.15
N LYS A 200 3.32 -11.26 -16.20
CA LYS A 200 2.42 -10.85 -17.30
C LYS A 200 1.79 -12.05 -18.00
N ASP A 201 2.56 -13.10 -18.26
CA ASP A 201 2.07 -14.31 -18.92
C ASP A 201 1.13 -15.12 -18.03
N GLN A 202 1.44 -15.23 -16.72
CA GLN A 202 0.53 -15.82 -15.74
C GLN A 202 -0.79 -15.05 -15.68
N ILE A 203 -0.75 -13.72 -15.59
CA ILE A 203 -1.96 -12.89 -15.57
C ILE A 203 -2.81 -13.15 -16.83
N ARG A 204 -2.20 -13.17 -18.02
CA ARG A 204 -2.93 -13.42 -19.27
C ARG A 204 -3.59 -14.79 -19.31
N ARG A 205 -2.92 -15.84 -18.82
CA ARG A 205 -3.42 -17.21 -18.83
C ARG A 205 -4.52 -17.46 -17.80
N CYS A 206 -4.41 -16.82 -16.63
CA CYS A 206 -5.28 -17.06 -15.48
C CYS A 206 -6.44 -16.05 -15.36
N ALA A 207 -6.44 -14.99 -16.16
CA ALA A 207 -7.49 -13.98 -16.14
C ALA A 207 -8.65 -14.30 -17.09
N THR A 208 -9.87 -14.03 -16.62
CA THR A 208 -11.10 -14.07 -17.41
C THR A 208 -11.81 -12.72 -17.32
N VAL A 209 -12.20 -12.17 -18.48
CA VAL A 209 -12.94 -10.91 -18.54
C VAL A 209 -14.43 -11.16 -18.46
N HIS A 210 -15.09 -10.46 -17.54
CA HIS A 210 -16.53 -10.44 -17.35
C HIS A 210 -17.02 -8.98 -17.50
N LYS A 211 -17.39 -8.56 -18.71
CA LYS A 211 -17.78 -7.16 -19.01
C LYS A 211 -16.72 -6.15 -18.55
N ASN A 212 -17.02 -5.26 -17.59
CA ASN A 212 -16.13 -4.23 -17.06
C ASN A 212 -15.12 -4.76 -16.01
N LEU A 213 -15.27 -6.01 -15.58
CA LEU A 213 -14.45 -6.67 -14.57
C LEU A 213 -13.47 -7.69 -15.19
N VAL A 214 -12.23 -7.73 -14.71
CA VAL A 214 -11.31 -8.85 -14.93
C VAL A 214 -11.13 -9.68 -13.65
N VAL A 215 -11.34 -10.99 -13.73
CA VAL A 215 -11.13 -11.92 -12.62
C VAL A 215 -9.84 -12.69 -12.89
N LEU A 216 -8.88 -12.59 -11.97
CA LEU A 216 -7.61 -13.31 -12.01
C LEU A 216 -7.61 -14.41 -10.95
N ASP A 217 -7.78 -15.67 -11.36
CA ASP A 217 -7.77 -16.80 -10.44
C ASP A 217 -6.41 -17.50 -10.41
N LEU A 218 -5.70 -17.35 -9.30
CA LEU A 218 -4.35 -17.87 -9.10
C LEU A 218 -4.32 -19.12 -8.20
N ARG A 219 -5.47 -19.65 -7.79
CA ARG A 219 -5.53 -20.81 -6.87
C ARG A 219 -4.90 -22.08 -7.46
N ASN A 220 -4.88 -22.21 -8.78
CA ASN A 220 -4.30 -23.36 -9.46
C ASN A 220 -2.83 -23.16 -9.85
N GLU A 221 -2.22 -22.03 -9.48
CA GLU A 221 -0.83 -21.72 -9.77
C GLU A 221 0.06 -22.14 -8.59
N GLU A 222 1.06 -22.99 -8.84
CA GLU A 222 2.03 -23.41 -7.82
C GLU A 222 2.90 -22.22 -7.35
N VAL A 223 3.28 -21.36 -8.29
CA VAL A 223 4.10 -20.17 -8.05
C VAL A 223 3.33 -18.94 -8.49
N ILE A 224 3.16 -17.97 -7.59
CA ILE A 224 2.60 -16.65 -7.92
C ILE A 224 3.76 -15.67 -8.08
N PHE A 225 4.06 -15.29 -9.32
CA PHE A 225 5.21 -14.42 -9.63
C PHE A 225 5.01 -13.00 -9.09
N ALA A 226 6.12 -12.35 -8.74
CA ALA A 226 6.09 -10.98 -8.25
C ALA A 226 5.77 -10.01 -9.40
N GLY A 227 4.97 -8.99 -9.11
CA GLY A 227 4.59 -7.95 -10.06
C GLY A 227 3.72 -6.92 -9.37
N ASN A 228 3.88 -5.64 -9.72
CA ASN A 228 3.08 -4.61 -9.08
C ASN A 228 1.58 -4.82 -9.38
N ARG A 229 0.74 -4.43 -8.42
CA ARG A 229 -0.72 -4.67 -8.45
C ARG A 229 -1.48 -3.98 -9.59
N PHE A 230 -0.81 -3.12 -10.36
CA PHE A 230 -1.44 -2.37 -11.44
C PHE A 230 -1.23 -3.01 -12.82
N ILE A 231 -0.31 -3.97 -12.97
CA ILE A 231 -0.02 -4.66 -14.23
C ILE A 231 -1.30 -5.20 -14.88
N ILE A 232 -2.22 -5.77 -14.09
CA ILE A 232 -3.48 -6.31 -14.59
C ILE A 232 -4.30 -5.28 -15.36
N TYR A 233 -4.29 -4.00 -14.96
CA TYR A 233 -5.07 -2.96 -15.64
C TYR A 233 -4.41 -2.49 -16.93
N ALA A 234 -3.09 -2.57 -17.03
CA ALA A 234 -2.36 -2.33 -18.27
C ALA A 234 -2.59 -3.48 -19.28
N LEU A 235 -2.70 -4.73 -18.80
CA LEU A 235 -2.98 -5.89 -19.65
C LEU A 235 -4.45 -5.99 -20.07
N PHE A 236 -5.37 -5.41 -19.31
CA PHE A 236 -6.81 -5.42 -19.57
C PHE A 236 -7.41 -4.00 -19.51
N PRO A 237 -6.99 -3.07 -20.40
CA PRO A 237 -7.38 -1.65 -20.34
C PRO A 237 -8.89 -1.42 -20.57
N GLN A 238 -9.59 -2.38 -21.16
CA GLN A 238 -11.05 -2.37 -21.32
C GLN A 238 -11.82 -2.55 -20.01
N THR A 239 -11.15 -2.98 -18.94
CA THR A 239 -11.75 -3.19 -17.61
C THR A 239 -11.45 -2.03 -16.68
N ASN A 240 -12.37 -1.75 -15.75
CA ASN A 240 -12.24 -0.66 -14.77
C ASN A 240 -12.11 -1.16 -13.32
N ILE A 241 -12.15 -2.48 -13.12
CA ILE A 241 -12.08 -3.13 -11.82
C ILE A 241 -11.56 -4.57 -11.99
N SER A 242 -10.87 -5.10 -10.98
CA SER A 242 -10.38 -6.48 -10.96
C SER A 242 -10.73 -7.19 -9.66
N ILE A 243 -10.87 -8.52 -9.72
CA ILE A 243 -10.86 -9.43 -8.56
C ILE A 243 -9.67 -10.38 -8.73
N HIS A 244 -8.80 -10.47 -7.71
CA HIS A 244 -7.82 -11.54 -7.58
C HIS A 244 -8.40 -12.61 -6.67
N VAL A 245 -8.38 -13.86 -7.12
CA VAL A 245 -8.79 -15.03 -6.34
C VAL A 245 -7.52 -15.77 -5.91
N LEU A 246 -7.33 -15.88 -4.60
CA LEU A 246 -6.12 -16.41 -3.97
C LEU A 246 -6.49 -17.41 -2.88
N TRP A 247 -5.61 -18.36 -2.62
CA TRP A 247 -5.68 -19.12 -1.36
C TRP A 247 -5.30 -18.22 -0.19
N GLY A 248 -6.07 -18.32 0.90
CA GLY A 248 -5.67 -17.77 2.18
C GLY A 248 -4.59 -18.61 2.86
N LEU A 249 -4.32 -18.30 4.13
CA LEU A 249 -3.27 -18.95 4.89
C LEU A 249 -3.44 -20.48 4.86
N LYS A 250 -2.41 -21.19 4.37
CA LYS A 250 -2.39 -22.66 4.25
C LYS A 250 -3.64 -23.23 3.55
N ASN A 251 -4.19 -22.49 2.58
CA ASN A 251 -5.38 -22.88 1.81
C ASN A 251 -6.64 -23.13 2.66
N GLN A 252 -6.71 -22.55 3.86
CA GLN A 252 -7.85 -22.72 4.77
C GLN A 252 -9.12 -22.00 4.32
N ASN A 253 -8.97 -20.99 3.47
CA ASN A 253 -10.06 -20.20 2.91
C ASN A 253 -9.65 -19.63 1.54
N THR A 254 -10.61 -19.03 0.85
CA THR A 254 -10.40 -18.31 -0.42
C THR A 254 -10.50 -16.80 -0.17
N VAL A 255 -9.52 -16.06 -0.67
CA VAL A 255 -9.46 -14.60 -0.60
C VAL A 255 -9.88 -14.01 -1.93
N PHE A 256 -10.84 -13.08 -1.88
CA PHE A 256 -11.14 -12.19 -3.00
C PHE A 256 -10.54 -10.82 -2.70
N ALA A 257 -9.56 -10.40 -3.47
CA ALA A 257 -8.97 -9.06 -3.38
C ALA A 257 -9.40 -8.24 -4.59
N THR A 258 -10.21 -7.20 -4.35
CA THR A 258 -10.84 -6.40 -5.40
C THR A 258 -10.22 -5.01 -5.42
N GLY A 259 -9.95 -4.48 -6.61
CA GLY A 259 -9.40 -3.14 -6.79
C GLY A 259 -9.90 -2.45 -8.06
N LYS A 260 -10.08 -1.13 -8.02
CA LYS A 260 -10.36 -0.33 -9.21
C LYS A 260 -9.10 -0.10 -10.04
N SER A 261 -9.29 0.01 -11.35
CA SER A 261 -8.24 0.39 -12.28
C SER A 261 -7.80 1.83 -12.04
N ILE A 262 -6.49 2.07 -12.10
CA ILE A 262 -5.91 3.41 -12.04
C ILE A 262 -5.84 4.08 -13.41
N LEU A 263 -5.96 3.29 -14.48
CA LEU A 263 -5.93 3.71 -15.89
C LEU A 263 -7.34 3.98 -16.42
N ASN A 264 -8.33 3.22 -15.94
CA ASN A 264 -9.76 3.38 -16.27
C ASN A 264 -10.57 3.58 -14.98
N ARG A 265 -10.71 4.83 -14.54
CA ARG A 265 -11.31 5.20 -13.24
C ARG A 265 -12.84 5.34 -13.27
N THR A 266 -13.51 4.55 -14.10
CA THR A 266 -14.96 4.69 -14.35
C THR A 266 -15.84 3.79 -13.47
N SER A 267 -15.25 2.84 -12.74
CA SER A 267 -16.00 1.89 -11.91
C SER A 267 -16.77 2.59 -10.79
N LYS A 268 -18.06 2.26 -10.68
CA LYS A 268 -18.99 2.85 -9.70
C LYS A 268 -19.17 2.02 -8.44
N THR A 269 -18.66 0.79 -8.42
CA THR A 269 -18.74 -0.08 -7.24
C THR A 269 -18.03 0.53 -6.04
N ASN A 270 -18.69 0.60 -4.89
CA ASN A 270 -18.02 0.84 -3.61
C ASN A 270 -17.45 -0.49 -3.11
N ILE A 271 -16.16 -0.72 -3.34
CA ILE A 271 -15.55 -2.03 -3.06
C ILE A 271 -15.55 -2.35 -1.57
N GLY A 272 -15.18 -1.39 -0.72
CA GLY A 272 -15.14 -1.60 0.73
C GLY A 272 -16.49 -2.03 1.30
N ALA A 273 -17.58 -1.36 0.86
CA ALA A 273 -18.94 -1.73 1.25
C ALA A 273 -19.32 -3.14 0.74
N LEU A 274 -19.03 -3.43 -0.54
CA LEU A 274 -19.32 -4.74 -1.13
C LEU A 274 -18.59 -5.88 -0.40
N MET A 275 -17.30 -5.69 -0.08
CA MET A 275 -16.51 -6.71 0.62
C MET A 275 -16.97 -6.89 2.08
N LEU A 276 -17.49 -5.84 2.73
CA LEU A 276 -17.99 -5.89 4.10
C LEU A 276 -19.20 -6.82 4.25
N GLU A 277 -20.07 -6.91 3.23
CA GLU A 277 -21.21 -7.84 3.19
C GLU A 277 -20.78 -9.32 3.32
N TYR A 278 -19.52 -9.64 3.00
CA TYR A 278 -18.94 -10.98 3.08
C TYR A 278 -17.89 -11.11 4.20
N GLY A 279 -18.03 -10.31 5.28
CA GLY A 279 -17.11 -10.34 6.43
C GLY A 279 -15.72 -9.78 6.16
N GLY A 280 -15.55 -9.13 5.00
CA GLY A 280 -14.34 -8.43 4.61
C GLY A 280 -14.36 -6.95 4.98
N GLY A 281 -13.72 -6.15 4.14
CA GLY A 281 -13.74 -4.70 4.25
C GLY A 281 -12.75 -4.04 3.31
N GLY A 282 -12.60 -2.73 3.45
CA GLY A 282 -11.73 -1.91 2.62
C GLY A 282 -12.21 -0.47 2.55
N HIS A 283 -11.81 0.21 1.49
CA HIS A 283 -12.30 1.53 1.12
C HIS A 283 -12.95 1.48 -0.27
N GLU A 284 -13.45 2.61 -0.76
CA GLU A 284 -14.23 2.66 -2.01
C GLU A 284 -13.51 2.02 -3.23
N ASN A 285 -12.18 2.17 -3.29
CA ASN A 285 -11.36 1.78 -4.44
C ASN A 285 -10.64 0.44 -4.30
N ALA A 286 -10.63 -0.16 -3.11
CA ALA A 286 -10.03 -1.47 -2.89
C ALA A 286 -10.55 -2.13 -1.60
N GLY A 287 -10.60 -3.44 -1.60
CA GLY A 287 -11.04 -4.21 -0.44
C GLY A 287 -10.82 -5.69 -0.63
N THR A 288 -10.97 -6.43 0.46
CA THR A 288 -10.81 -7.88 0.47
C THR A 288 -11.88 -8.53 1.33
N CYS A 289 -12.38 -9.70 0.93
CA CYS A 289 -13.12 -10.61 1.79
C CYS A 289 -12.50 -12.01 1.74
N GLN A 290 -12.75 -12.81 2.78
CA GLN A 290 -12.29 -14.19 2.88
C GLN A 290 -13.49 -15.08 3.12
N VAL A 291 -13.63 -16.15 2.34
CA VAL A 291 -14.77 -17.06 2.42
C VAL A 291 -14.31 -18.51 2.48
N GLU A 292 -15.16 -19.37 3.02
CA GLU A 292 -14.93 -20.82 3.02
C GLU A 292 -14.77 -21.34 1.57
N ASN A 293 -13.88 -22.31 1.38
CA ASN A 293 -13.50 -22.78 0.04
C ASN A 293 -14.69 -23.36 -0.75
N ASP A 294 -15.63 -24.01 -0.07
CA ASP A 294 -16.84 -24.58 -0.66
C ASP A 294 -17.86 -23.51 -1.11
N LYS A 295 -17.81 -22.32 -0.51
CA LYS A 295 -18.64 -21.16 -0.86
C LYS A 295 -17.99 -20.23 -1.90
N ALA A 296 -16.71 -20.42 -2.21
CA ALA A 296 -15.95 -19.51 -3.05
C ALA A 296 -16.59 -19.29 -4.43
N GLU A 297 -16.99 -20.37 -5.12
CA GLU A 297 -17.60 -20.27 -6.46
C GLU A 297 -18.95 -19.57 -6.47
N GLU A 298 -19.75 -19.75 -5.42
CA GLU A 298 -21.03 -19.07 -5.26
C GLU A 298 -20.82 -17.57 -5.03
N VAL A 299 -19.97 -17.22 -4.06
CA VAL A 299 -19.69 -15.83 -3.72
C VAL A 299 -19.07 -15.09 -4.90
N LEU A 300 -18.13 -15.70 -5.62
CA LEU A 300 -17.51 -15.10 -6.81
C LEU A 300 -18.56 -14.73 -7.86
N LYS A 301 -19.55 -15.60 -8.12
CA LYS A 301 -20.64 -15.30 -9.08
C LYS A 301 -21.48 -14.12 -8.63
N VAL A 302 -21.76 -14.00 -7.33
CA VAL A 302 -22.51 -12.85 -6.78
C VAL A 302 -21.70 -11.57 -6.92
N LEU A 303 -20.41 -11.59 -6.57
CA LEU A 303 -19.51 -10.44 -6.72
C LEU A 303 -19.42 -9.98 -8.18
N ILE A 304 -19.21 -10.90 -9.12
CA ILE A 304 -19.18 -10.61 -10.57
C ILE A 304 -20.50 -9.98 -11.00
N SER A 305 -21.64 -10.54 -10.58
CA SER A 305 -22.95 -10.04 -10.98
C SER A 305 -23.20 -8.63 -10.45
N ARG A 306 -22.80 -8.35 -9.20
CA ARG A 306 -22.97 -7.03 -8.58
C ARG A 306 -22.09 -5.98 -9.24
N ILE A 307 -20.81 -6.27 -9.42
CA ILE A 307 -19.85 -5.35 -10.05
C ILE A 307 -20.28 -5.02 -11.48
N ASN A 308 -20.76 -6.01 -12.23
CA ASN A 308 -21.25 -5.81 -13.60
C ASN A 308 -22.55 -5.00 -13.68
N ALA A 309 -23.36 -5.00 -12.61
CA ALA A 309 -24.58 -4.21 -12.54
C ALA A 309 -24.27 -2.73 -12.22
N ASP A 310 -23.25 -2.48 -11.41
CA ASP A 310 -22.82 -1.12 -11.05
C ASP A 310 -22.16 -0.40 -12.24
N GLY A 311 -21.35 -1.12 -13.02
CA GLY A 311 -20.61 -0.60 -14.16
C GLY A 311 -19.23 -0.04 -13.81
#